data_AF-A0A942KIQ6-F1
#
_entry.id   AF-A0A942KIQ6-F1
#
_cell.length_a   1.000
_cell.length_b   1.000
_cell.length_c   1.000
_cell.angle_alpha   90.00
_cell.angle_beta   90.00
_cell.angle_gamma   90.00
#
_symmetry.space_group_name_H-M   'P 1'
#
loop_
_entity.id
_entity.type
_entity.pdbx_description
1 polymer ?
#
loop_
_entity_poly.entity_id
_entity_poly.type
_entity_poly.pdbx_seq_one_letter_code
_entity_poly.pdbx_strand_id
1 'polypeptide(L)'
;MKRYFMVLSNQKEPPADLNRIDFQYFVLLDERHPTPDQIKDMIRRYRRFAFLYLFKGEFSVFSNINIQFTKYELIRKYHCSSYGLTDGPCKD
;
A
#
# COMPACT_ATOMS: atom_id res chain seq x y z
N MET A 1 -13.41 6.44 -9.95
CA MET A 1 -12.13 6.53 -10.69
C MET A 1 -11.11 5.64 -10.00
N LYS A 2 -10.34 4.83 -10.75
CA LYS A 2 -9.32 3.96 -10.16
C LYS A 2 -8.08 4.78 -9.80
N ARG A 3 -7.58 4.65 -8.57
CA ARG A 3 -6.31 5.27 -8.15
C ARG A 3 -5.41 4.24 -7.46
N TYR A 4 -4.14 4.57 -7.37
CA TYR A 4 -3.18 3.79 -6.60
C TYR A 4 -3.08 4.34 -5.19
N PHE A 5 -2.79 3.49 -4.24
CA PHE A 5 -2.51 3.92 -2.88
C PHE A 5 -1.54 2.97 -2.22
N MET A 6 -0.72 3.52 -1.33
CA MET A 6 0.21 2.74 -0.54
C MET A 6 -0.23 2.74 0.91
N VAL A 7 -0.15 1.58 1.54
CA VAL A 7 -0.43 1.39 2.95
C VAL A 7 0.82 0.88 3.62
N LEU A 8 1.21 1.53 4.72
CA LEU A 8 2.28 1.09 5.58
C LEU A 8 1.72 0.38 6.82
N SER A 9 2.33 -0.73 7.21
CA SER A 9 1.92 -1.53 8.35
C SER A 9 3.12 -1.95 9.21
N ASN A 10 2.92 -1.95 10.52
CA ASN A 10 3.86 -2.48 11.52
C ASN A 10 3.62 -3.95 11.85
N GLN A 11 2.68 -4.61 11.18
CA GLN A 11 2.47 -6.04 11.36
C GLN A 11 3.78 -6.79 11.05
N LYS A 12 4.22 -7.64 11.96
CA LYS A 12 5.48 -8.40 11.81
C LYS A 12 5.39 -9.42 10.68
N GLU A 13 4.18 -9.89 10.39
CA GLU A 13 3.88 -10.83 9.32
C GLU A 13 2.76 -10.28 8.44
N PRO A 14 2.79 -10.56 7.12
CA PRO A 14 1.67 -10.24 6.26
C PRO A 14 0.44 -11.05 6.66
N PRO A 15 -0.74 -10.44 6.80
CA PRO A 15 -1.96 -11.20 7.02
C PRO A 15 -2.31 -12.00 5.76
N ALA A 16 -2.87 -13.18 5.95
CA ALA A 16 -3.36 -14.02 4.85
C ALA A 16 -4.57 -13.40 4.12
N ASP A 17 -5.34 -12.56 4.83
CA ASP A 17 -6.51 -11.85 4.31
C ASP A 17 -6.20 -10.35 4.26
N LEU A 18 -6.39 -9.75 3.09
CA LEU A 18 -6.17 -8.32 2.85
C LEU A 18 -7.05 -7.44 3.75
N ASN A 19 -8.23 -7.93 4.14
CA ASN A 19 -9.15 -7.21 5.04
C ASN A 19 -8.62 -7.11 6.49
N ARG A 20 -7.53 -7.82 6.81
CA ARG A 20 -6.89 -7.82 8.13
C ARG A 20 -5.59 -6.99 8.16
N ILE A 21 -5.26 -6.31 7.08
CA ILE A 21 -4.11 -5.40 7.07
C ILE A 21 -4.46 -4.20 7.94
N ASP A 22 -3.69 -4.03 9.01
CA ASP A 22 -3.81 -2.86 9.86
C ASP A 22 -3.23 -1.64 9.12
N PHE A 23 -4.14 -0.80 8.61
CA PHE A 23 -3.83 0.40 7.82
C PHE A 23 -3.39 1.55 8.73
N GLN A 24 -2.13 1.52 9.16
CA GLN A 24 -1.61 2.53 10.09
C GLN A 24 -1.27 3.86 9.43
N TYR A 25 -0.86 3.83 8.17
CA TYR A 25 -0.62 5.03 7.39
C TYR A 25 -0.94 4.76 5.91
N PHE A 26 -1.65 5.70 5.29
CA PHE A 26 -2.04 5.61 3.90
C PHE A 26 -1.51 6.81 3.11
N VAL A 27 -1.07 6.55 1.89
CA VAL A 27 -0.70 7.56 0.90
C VAL A 27 -1.55 7.33 -0.33
N LEU A 28 -2.47 8.25 -0.60
CA LEU A 28 -3.20 8.26 -1.86
C LEU A 28 -2.25 8.76 -2.95
N LEU A 29 -2.06 7.95 -3.98
CA LEU A 29 -1.36 8.36 -5.18
C LEU A 29 -2.38 8.81 -6.21
N ASP A 30 -1.92 9.64 -7.14
CA ASP A 30 -2.71 9.99 -8.30
C ASP A 30 -3.02 8.76 -9.17
N GLU A 31 -3.71 8.97 -10.29
CA GLU A 31 -4.09 7.91 -11.23
C GLU A 31 -2.93 7.08 -11.80
N ARG A 32 -1.69 7.53 -11.63
CA ARG A 32 -0.51 6.86 -12.20
C ARG A 32 0.07 5.84 -11.22
N HIS A 33 0.43 4.67 -11.76
CA HIS A 33 1.15 3.65 -11.00
C HIS A 33 2.49 4.24 -10.51
N PRO A 34 2.84 4.11 -9.22
CA PRO A 34 4.10 4.63 -8.72
C PRO A 34 5.30 3.93 -9.38
N THR A 35 6.34 4.70 -9.68
CA THR A 35 7.61 4.17 -10.18
C THR A 35 8.36 3.43 -9.07
N PRO A 36 9.29 2.51 -9.40
CA PRO A 36 10.11 1.82 -8.41
C PRO A 36 10.86 2.79 -7.47
N ASP A 37 11.33 3.92 -7.98
CA ASP A 37 12.05 4.91 -7.17
C ASP A 37 11.14 5.62 -6.18
N GLN A 38 9.90 5.96 -6.58
CA GLN A 38 8.91 6.51 -5.66
C GLN A 38 8.58 5.54 -4.52
N ILE A 39 8.50 4.24 -4.81
CA ILE A 39 8.26 3.20 -3.79
C ILE A 39 9.47 3.10 -2.85
N LYS A 40 10.70 3.08 -3.38
CA LYS A 40 11.93 3.07 -2.58
C LYS A 40 12.03 4.29 -1.69
N ASP A 41 11.70 5.47 -2.18
CA ASP A 41 11.71 6.70 -1.40
C ASP A 41 10.65 6.69 -0.29
N MET A 42 9.47 6.11 -0.56
CA MET A 42 8.46 5.85 0.47
C MET A 42 9.01 4.97 1.60
N ILE A 43 9.61 3.83 1.24
CA ILE A 43 10.20 2.89 2.19
C ILE A 43 11.33 3.57 2.99
N ARG A 44 12.18 4.37 2.32
CA ARG A 44 13.27 5.11 2.96
C ARG A 44 12.77 6.17 3.93
N ARG A 45 11.66 6.84 3.62
CA ARG A 45 11.06 7.86 4.48
C ARG A 45 10.37 7.23 5.70
N TYR A 46 9.85 6.02 5.54
CA TYR A 46 9.04 5.35 6.55
C TYR A 46 9.62 4.01 6.99
N ARG A 47 10.94 3.96 7.23
CA ARG A 47 11.69 2.74 7.63
C ARG A 47 11.21 2.06 8.91
N ARG A 48 10.43 2.76 9.73
CA ARG A 48 9.88 2.23 10.98
C ARG A 48 8.83 1.13 10.74
N PHE A 49 8.19 1.14 9.56
CA PHE A 49 7.18 0.16 9.21
C PHE A 49 7.81 -1.14 8.73
N ALA A 50 7.12 -2.26 8.93
CA ALA A 50 7.58 -3.57 8.49
C ALA A 50 7.28 -3.77 7.00
N PHE A 51 6.08 -3.38 6.56
CA PHE A 51 5.60 -3.61 5.21
C PHE A 51 5.02 -2.35 4.57
N LEU A 52 5.17 -2.28 3.24
CA LEU A 52 4.44 -1.39 2.36
C LEU A 52 3.61 -2.23 1.39
N TYR A 53 2.31 -1.99 1.34
CA TYR A 53 1.37 -2.62 0.42
C TYR A 53 0.94 -1.60 -0.63
N LEU A 54 1.12 -1.92 -1.90
CA LEU A 54 0.65 -1.12 -3.02
C LEU A 54 -0.67 -1.71 -3.52
N PHE A 55 -1.72 -0.89 -3.50
CA PHE A 55 -3.04 -1.26 -3.94
C PHE A 55 -3.50 -0.42 -5.13
N LYS A 56 -4.45 -0.96 -5.87
CA LYS A 56 -5.28 -0.24 -6.83
C LYS A 56 -6.73 -0.33 -6.37
N GLY A 57 -7.39 0.80 -6.24
CA GLY A 57 -8.75 0.84 -5.70
C GLY A 57 -9.66 1.81 -6.41
N GLU A 58 -10.96 1.56 -6.27
CA GLU A 58 -12.01 2.51 -6.56
C GLU A 58 -12.37 3.26 -5.29
N PHE A 59 -12.45 4.58 -5.43
CA PHE A 59 -12.71 5.50 -4.34
C PHE A 59 -14.04 6.19 -4.58
N SER A 60 -14.96 6.11 -3.61
CA SER A 60 -16.10 7.01 -3.51
C SER A 60 -15.77 8.07 -2.45
N VAL A 61 -15.80 9.33 -2.87
CA VAL A 61 -15.60 10.46 -1.95
C VAL A 61 -16.96 10.82 -1.38
N PHE A 62 -17.21 10.48 -0.11
CA PHE A 62 -18.31 11.07 0.65
C PHE A 62 -17.73 12.29 1.40
N SER A 63 -18.04 13.48 0.87
CA SER A 63 -17.73 14.82 1.43
C SER A 63 -16.42 14.99 2.24
N ASN A 64 -15.48 15.71 1.62
CA ASN A 64 -14.28 16.39 2.16
C ASN A 64 -13.28 15.69 3.11
N ILE A 65 -13.61 14.62 3.82
CA ILE A 65 -12.72 14.06 4.86
C ILE A 65 -12.74 12.52 4.90
N ASN A 66 -13.80 11.86 4.43
CA ASN A 66 -13.95 10.41 4.56
C ASN A 66 -13.90 9.70 3.21
N ILE A 67 -12.68 9.44 2.74
CA ILE A 67 -12.44 8.54 1.61
C ILE A 67 -12.79 7.12 2.08
N GLN A 68 -13.82 6.52 1.48
CA GLN A 68 -14.19 5.13 1.75
C GLN A 68 -13.74 4.24 0.60
N PHE A 69 -13.12 3.10 0.94
CA PHE A 69 -12.69 2.09 -0.01
C PHE A 69 -13.89 1.21 -0.36
N THR A 70 -14.36 1.26 -1.61
CA THR A 70 -15.46 0.41 -2.07
C THR A 70 -14.96 -0.90 -2.65
N LYS A 71 -13.81 -0.86 -3.34
CA LYS A 71 -13.13 -2.04 -3.87
C LYS A 71 -11.66 -1.76 -4.07
N TYR A 72 -10.79 -2.70 -3.71
CA TYR A 72 -9.35 -2.59 -3.94
C TYR A 72 -8.72 -3.96 -4.21
N GLU A 73 -7.58 -3.93 -4.90
CA GLU A 73 -6.79 -5.09 -5.29
C GLU A 73 -5.34 -4.85 -4.85
N LEU A 74 -4.73 -5.84 -4.19
CA LEU A 74 -3.31 -5.79 -3.85
C LEU A 74 -2.48 -6.02 -5.11
N ILE A 75 -1.63 -5.06 -5.46
CA ILE A 75 -0.70 -5.19 -6.58
C ILE A 75 0.61 -5.81 -6.10
N ARG A 76 1.15 -5.29 -5.00
CA ARG A 76 2.47 -5.70 -4.53
C ARG A 76 2.66 -5.43 -3.05
N LYS A 77 3.45 -6.28 -2.41
CA LYS A 77 3.92 -6.10 -1.04
C LYS A 77 5.44 -5.93 -1.04
N TYR A 78 5.92 -4.99 -0.24
CA TYR A 78 7.34 -4.74 -0.05
C TYR A 78 7.69 -4.86 1.43
N HIS A 79 8.78 -5.55 1.73
CA HIS A 79 9.37 -5.54 3.07
C HIS A 79 10.27 -4.31 3.20
N CYS A 80 10.00 -3.47 4.20
CA CYS A 80 10.70 -2.19 4.34
C CYS A 80 12.14 -2.36 4.84
N SER A 81 12.41 -3.38 5.66
CA SER A 81 13.78 -3.64 6.15
C SER A 81 14.74 -4.18 5.08
N SER A 82 14.23 -4.77 3.99
CA SER A 82 15.04 -5.28 2.88
C SER A 82 15.18 -4.26 1.75
N TYR A 83 14.85 -2.98 2.00
CA TYR A 83 14.81 -1.92 0.99
C TYR A 83 13.96 -2.27 -0.25
N GLY A 84 12.93 -3.09 -0.08
CA GLY A 84 12.04 -3.49 -1.18
C GLY A 84 12.57 -4.60 -2.08
N LEU A 85 13.65 -5.32 -1.72
CA LEU A 85 14.25 -6.39 -2.54
C LEU A 85 13.52 -7.74 -2.48
N THR A 86 12.50 -7.90 -1.63
CA THR A 86 11.65 -9.09 -1.70
C THR A 86 10.61 -8.88 -2.80
N ASP A 87 11.08 -8.95 -4.05
CA ASP A 87 10.31 -8.91 -5.30
C ASP A 87 9.42 -10.16 -5.47
N GLY A 88 8.72 -10.60 -4.43
CA GLY A 88 7.72 -11.66 -4.55
C GLY A 88 6.43 -11.07 -5.12
N PRO A 89 5.93 -11.49 -6.30
CA PRO A 89 4.52 -11.26 -6.61
C PRO A 89 3.67 -11.90 -5.51
N CYS A 90 2.61 -11.23 -5.07
CA CYS A 90 1.57 -11.89 -4.31
C CYS A 90 1.01 -12.99 -5.22
N LYS A 91 1.31 -14.25 -4.90
CA LYS A 91 0.65 -15.37 -5.56
C LYS A 91 -0.84 -15.28 -5.22
N ASP A 92 -1.65 -15.35 -6.26
CA ASP A 92 -3.13 -15.38 -6.22
C ASP A 92 -3.66 -16.41 -5.20
#